data_AF-A0A3C1K5Z2-F1
#
_entry.id   AF-A0A3C1K5Z2-F1
#
_cell.length_a   1.000
_cell.length_b   1.000
_cell.length_c   1.000
_cell.angle_alpha   90.00
_cell.angle_beta   90.00
_cell.angle_gamma   90.00
#
_symmetry.space_group_name_H-M   'P 1'
#
loop_
_entity.id
_entity.type
_entity.pdbx_description
1 polymer ?
#
loop_
_entity_poly.entity_id
_entity_poly.type
_entity_poly.pdbx_seq_one_letter_code
_entity_poly.pdbx_strand_id
1 'polypeptide(L)'
;MKKIYTLIIILTLLFSGCDNFSRYKLDNPEFFTEATSSLLGVRGDEFDQTCLIESDEYGRGMFAYNSYSSDSKKVFALLIYQKKDNKYIYYYSDCNYLVKPIDEHYETSIPSEEIERYFTKEDIEQLKSLNDWNKELDENKYFRTKIYKEKDDPISEDSVKKAFSTKRNSQEFNSGYSFFLSSDENDNSIYFVRGFDKNYNLTKSYIIFFDSKGNFNEVNGIEEVTDIWNYTQQLSDFKEKNGWKKTYKSD
;
A
#
# COMPACT_ATOMS: atom_id res chain seq x y z
N MET A 1 -45.28 -23.22 28.93
CA MET A 1 -44.71 -23.51 27.59
C MET A 1 -44.50 -22.25 26.75
N LYS A 2 -45.53 -21.44 26.42
CA LYS A 2 -45.35 -20.18 25.65
C LYS A 2 -44.25 -19.24 26.18
N LYS A 3 -44.16 -19.04 27.50
CA LYS A 3 -43.13 -18.18 28.13
C LYS A 3 -41.69 -18.67 27.96
N ILE A 4 -41.48 -19.98 27.79
CA ILE A 4 -40.15 -20.58 27.59
C ILE A 4 -39.69 -20.35 26.15
N TYR A 5 -40.58 -20.49 25.17
CA TYR A 5 -40.27 -20.19 23.77
C TYR A 5 -39.95 -18.71 23.55
N THR A 6 -40.65 -17.80 24.23
CA THR A 6 -40.32 -16.36 24.18
C THR A 6 -38.94 -16.06 24.73
N LEU A 7 -38.53 -16.72 25.82
CA LEU A 7 -37.21 -16.53 26.43
C LEU A 7 -36.08 -17.06 25.52
N ILE A 8 -36.30 -18.20 24.85
CA ILE A 8 -35.34 -18.80 23.91
C ILE A 8 -35.16 -17.90 22.67
N ILE A 9 -36.25 -17.34 22.13
CA ILE A 9 -36.21 -16.43 20.97
C ILE A 9 -35.46 -15.13 21.32
N ILE A 10 -35.70 -14.57 22.52
CA ILE A 10 -34.99 -13.39 23.00
C ILE A 10 -33.50 -13.70 23.22
N LEU A 11 -33.15 -14.87 23.77
CA LEU A 11 -31.76 -15.28 23.90
C LEU A 11 -31.06 -15.43 22.54
N THR A 12 -31.72 -16.03 21.54
CA THR A 12 -31.14 -16.16 20.19
C THR A 12 -30.90 -14.81 19.51
N LEU A 13 -31.75 -13.80 19.77
CA LEU A 13 -31.58 -12.44 19.25
C LEU A 13 -30.48 -11.65 19.99
N LEU A 14 -30.13 -12.04 21.22
CA LEU A 14 -29.02 -11.46 21.98
C LEU A 14 -27.66 -12.13 21.68
N PHE A 15 -27.67 -13.36 21.14
CA PHE A 15 -26.46 -14.08 20.68
C PHE A 15 -26.18 -13.92 19.18
N SER A 16 -27.09 -13.34 18.39
CA SER A 16 -26.71 -12.62 17.18
C SER A 16 -26.05 -11.31 17.60
N GLY A 17 -24.84 -11.46 18.17
CA GLY A 17 -24.00 -10.34 18.55
C GLY A 17 -23.88 -9.40 17.36
N CYS A 18 -23.73 -8.11 17.66
CA CYS A 18 -23.19 -7.14 16.72
C CYS A 18 -21.98 -7.79 16.03
N ASP A 19 -22.17 -8.29 14.81
CA ASP A 19 -21.08 -8.31 13.85
C ASP A 19 -20.62 -6.87 13.81
N ASN A 20 -19.42 -6.62 14.33
CA ASN A 20 -18.81 -5.31 14.29
C ASN A 20 -19.02 -4.77 12.88
N PHE A 21 -19.85 -3.73 12.78
CA PHE A 21 -20.23 -3.03 11.55
C PHE A 21 -19.04 -2.26 10.92
N SER A 22 -17.81 -2.69 11.23
CA SER A 22 -16.54 -2.15 10.75
C SER A 22 -15.56 -3.23 10.29
N ARG A 23 -15.94 -4.52 10.27
CA ARG A 23 -15.07 -5.59 9.74
C ARG A 23 -15.31 -5.72 8.25
N TYR A 24 -14.83 -4.73 7.51
CA TYR A 24 -14.76 -4.76 6.06
C TYR A 24 -14.05 -6.04 5.61
N LYS A 25 -14.72 -6.78 4.73
CA LYS A 25 -14.19 -8.00 4.12
C LYS A 25 -13.57 -7.55 2.80
N LEU A 26 -12.29 -7.21 2.82
CA LEU A 26 -11.50 -7.07 1.59
C LEU A 26 -11.69 -8.35 0.78
N ASP A 27 -12.35 -8.26 -0.38
CA ASP A 27 -12.62 -9.44 -1.21
C ASP A 27 -11.32 -10.03 -1.79
N ASN A 28 -10.25 -9.23 -1.86
CA ASN A 28 -8.90 -9.65 -2.30
C ASN A 28 -7.80 -9.02 -1.41
N PRO A 29 -7.60 -9.50 -0.17
CA PRO A 29 -6.63 -8.92 0.76
C PRO A 29 -5.19 -8.98 0.23
N GLU A 30 -4.87 -9.91 -0.66
CA GLU A 30 -3.57 -9.99 -1.31
C GLU A 30 -3.27 -8.78 -2.21
N PHE A 31 -4.24 -8.33 -3.01
CA PHE A 31 -4.09 -7.23 -3.95
C PHE A 31 -4.02 -5.90 -3.20
N PHE A 32 -4.84 -5.77 -2.16
CA PHE A 32 -4.77 -4.64 -1.24
C PHE A 32 -3.42 -4.57 -0.53
N THR A 33 -2.91 -5.71 -0.06
CA THR A 33 -1.59 -5.81 0.59
C THR A 33 -0.48 -5.31 -0.33
N GLU A 34 -0.43 -5.79 -1.58
CA GLU A 34 0.58 -5.34 -2.54
C GLU A 34 0.42 -3.85 -2.88
N ALA A 35 -0.80 -3.40 -3.19
CA ALA A 35 -1.04 -2.01 -3.55
C ALA A 35 -0.56 -1.04 -2.48
N THR A 36 -0.98 -1.25 -1.23
CA THR A 36 -0.62 -0.38 -0.11
C THR A 36 0.84 -0.57 0.35
N SER A 37 1.53 -1.62 -0.08
CA SER A 37 2.97 -1.82 0.19
C SER A 37 3.91 -1.37 -0.94
N SER A 38 3.38 -1.19 -2.15
CA SER A 38 4.11 -0.68 -3.31
C SER A 38 3.92 0.82 -3.52
N LEU A 39 2.70 1.33 -3.31
CA LEU A 39 2.33 2.70 -3.64
C LEU A 39 2.56 3.67 -2.49
N LEU A 40 3.26 4.77 -2.77
CA LEU A 40 3.48 5.85 -1.84
C LEU A 40 2.23 6.73 -1.71
N GLY A 41 1.93 7.16 -0.47
CA GLY A 41 0.86 8.13 -0.21
C GLY A 41 -0.55 7.55 -0.22
N VAL A 42 -0.72 6.23 -0.37
CA VAL A 42 -1.99 5.54 -0.14
C VAL A 42 -1.97 4.88 1.23
N ARG A 43 -3.05 5.04 1.99
CA ARG A 43 -3.14 4.49 3.35
C ARG A 43 -3.61 3.04 3.36
N GLY A 44 -4.50 2.68 2.44
CA GLY A 44 -5.38 1.55 2.65
C GLY A 44 -6.61 1.97 3.44
N ASP A 45 -7.79 1.98 2.84
CA ASP A 45 -9.06 2.22 3.52
C ASP A 45 -10.17 1.24 3.10
N GLU A 46 -11.35 1.35 3.72
CA GLU A 46 -12.49 0.46 3.48
C GLU A 46 -13.24 0.72 2.16
N PHE A 47 -12.93 1.83 1.48
CA PHE A 47 -13.48 2.19 0.18
C PHE A 47 -12.55 1.81 -0.97
N ASP A 48 -11.34 1.37 -0.65
CA ASP A 48 -10.38 0.90 -1.64
C ASP A 48 -10.92 -0.29 -2.42
N GLN A 49 -10.63 -0.29 -3.72
CA GLN A 49 -11.11 -1.31 -4.63
C GLN A 49 -9.97 -1.94 -5.37
N THR A 50 -10.02 -3.26 -5.53
CA THR A 50 -9.08 -4.04 -6.31
C THR A 50 -9.83 -4.88 -7.34
N CYS A 51 -9.33 -4.96 -8.57
CA CYS A 51 -9.93 -5.79 -9.61
C CYS A 51 -8.84 -6.49 -10.43
N LEU A 52 -8.86 -7.82 -10.50
CA LEU A 52 -7.99 -8.56 -11.41
C LEU A 52 -8.41 -8.29 -12.86
N ILE A 53 -7.48 -7.85 -13.69
CA ILE A 53 -7.72 -7.51 -15.10
C ILE A 53 -7.42 -8.71 -15.98
N GLU A 54 -6.21 -9.25 -15.85
CA GLU A 54 -5.74 -10.37 -16.65
C GLU A 54 -4.66 -11.17 -15.93
N SER A 55 -4.36 -12.35 -16.45
CA SER A 55 -3.29 -13.20 -15.98
C SER A 55 -2.53 -13.79 -17.16
N ASP A 56 -1.24 -14.06 -16.95
CA ASP A 56 -0.37 -14.64 -17.95
C ASP A 56 -0.30 -16.18 -17.83
N GLU A 57 0.40 -16.84 -18.77
CA GLU A 57 0.50 -18.30 -18.80
C GLU A 57 1.31 -18.91 -17.64
N TYR A 58 2.08 -18.09 -16.93
CA TYR A 58 2.88 -18.48 -15.76
C TYR A 58 2.17 -18.19 -14.43
N GLY A 59 0.93 -17.67 -14.48
CA GLY A 59 0.11 -17.39 -13.31
C GLY A 59 0.37 -16.04 -12.66
N ARG A 60 1.13 -15.14 -13.29
CA ARG A 60 1.19 -13.73 -12.88
C ARG A 60 -0.15 -13.08 -13.15
N GLY A 61 -0.52 -12.09 -12.36
CA GLY A 61 -1.74 -11.33 -12.58
C GLY A 61 -1.52 -9.83 -12.55
N MET A 62 -2.16 -9.14 -13.49
CA MET A 62 -2.27 -7.69 -13.46
C MET A 62 -3.62 -7.31 -12.89
N PHE A 63 -3.63 -6.43 -11.89
CA PHE A 63 -4.84 -5.95 -11.24
C PHE A 63 -4.83 -4.43 -11.15
N ALA A 64 -6.02 -3.85 -11.10
CA ALA A 64 -6.20 -2.44 -10.84
C ALA A 64 -6.51 -2.19 -9.37
N TYR A 65 -6.07 -1.03 -8.88
CA TYR A 65 -6.34 -0.52 -7.54
C TYR A 65 -6.85 0.92 -7.62
N ASN A 66 -7.93 1.21 -6.88
CA ASN A 66 -8.49 2.54 -6.73
C ASN A 66 -8.56 2.90 -5.25
N SER A 67 -8.10 4.11 -4.90
CA SER A 67 -7.99 4.60 -3.52
C SER A 67 -7.98 6.13 -3.49
N TYR A 68 -7.79 6.70 -2.30
CA TYR A 68 -7.45 8.10 -2.09
C TYR A 68 -5.99 8.24 -1.66
N SER A 69 -5.31 9.22 -2.22
CA SER A 69 -3.98 9.62 -1.75
C SER A 69 -4.09 10.53 -0.54
N SER A 70 -2.96 10.70 0.12
CA SER A 70 -2.66 11.75 1.09
C SER A 70 -3.18 13.15 0.69
N ASP A 71 -3.28 13.42 -0.61
CA ASP A 71 -3.61 14.75 -1.14
C ASP A 71 -5.11 14.91 -1.34
N SER A 72 -5.91 13.97 -0.81
CA SER A 72 -7.34 13.87 -1.04
C SER A 72 -7.70 13.77 -2.54
N LYS A 73 -6.73 13.36 -3.37
CA LYS A 73 -6.94 13.04 -4.78
C LYS A 73 -7.16 11.55 -4.91
N LYS A 74 -8.01 11.15 -5.85
CA LYS A 74 -8.19 9.73 -6.14
C LYS A 74 -6.97 9.20 -6.86
N VAL A 75 -6.63 7.97 -6.55
CA VAL A 75 -5.48 7.24 -7.09
C VAL A 75 -6.02 6.09 -7.90
N PHE A 76 -5.53 5.99 -9.13
CA PHE A 76 -5.72 4.81 -9.95
C PHE A 76 -4.37 4.19 -10.26
N ALA A 77 -4.25 2.90 -10.02
CA ALA A 77 -3.01 2.17 -10.24
C ALA A 77 -3.25 0.83 -10.94
N LEU A 78 -2.28 0.44 -11.75
CA LEU A 78 -2.14 -0.93 -12.26
C LEU A 78 -0.96 -1.55 -11.55
N LEU A 79 -1.12 -2.79 -11.09
CA LEU A 79 -0.08 -3.53 -10.39
C LEU A 79 0.05 -4.95 -10.93
N ILE A 80 1.25 -5.51 -10.89
CA ILE A 80 1.53 -6.89 -11.29
C ILE A 80 2.12 -7.68 -10.13
N TYR A 81 1.38 -8.70 -9.69
CA TYR A 81 1.91 -9.72 -8.80
C TYR A 81 2.52 -10.89 -9.60
N GLN A 82 3.54 -11.50 -9.04
CA GLN A 82 4.28 -12.61 -9.63
C GLN A 82 3.75 -13.96 -9.17
N LYS A 83 3.42 -14.06 -7.88
CA LYS A 83 2.93 -15.26 -7.22
C LYS A 83 2.16 -14.86 -5.97
N LYS A 84 1.21 -15.69 -5.56
CA LYS A 84 0.55 -15.57 -4.26
C LYS A 84 0.27 -16.94 -3.67
N ASP A 85 0.29 -17.01 -2.36
CA ASP A 85 -0.19 -18.16 -1.59
C ASP A 85 -1.13 -17.68 -0.47
N ASN A 86 -1.44 -18.57 0.49
CA ASN A 86 -2.36 -18.24 1.58
C ASN A 86 -1.79 -17.25 2.62
N LYS A 87 -0.49 -16.93 2.55
CA LYS A 87 0.24 -16.14 3.55
C LYS A 87 0.98 -14.95 2.95
N TYR A 88 1.47 -15.07 1.72
CA TYR A 88 2.31 -14.05 1.09
C TYR A 88 1.84 -13.74 -0.34
N ILE A 89 2.02 -12.46 -0.71
CA ILE A 89 2.04 -12.03 -2.10
C ILE A 89 3.46 -11.66 -2.49
N TYR A 90 3.84 -12.01 -3.72
CA TYR A 90 5.18 -11.85 -4.26
C TYR A 90 5.12 -10.97 -5.51
N TYR A 91 5.99 -9.97 -5.59
CA TYR A 91 6.05 -9.00 -6.70
C TYR A 91 7.48 -8.50 -6.91
N TYR A 92 7.77 -7.86 -8.03
CA TYR A 92 9.08 -7.21 -8.23
C TYR A 92 9.04 -5.78 -7.68
N SER A 93 9.74 -5.51 -6.57
CA SER A 93 9.72 -4.20 -5.90
C SER A 93 10.16 -3.08 -6.83
N ASP A 94 9.51 -1.92 -6.71
CA ASP A 94 9.84 -0.66 -7.39
C ASP A 94 9.64 -0.64 -8.91
N CYS A 95 9.12 -1.71 -9.50
CA CYS A 95 8.72 -1.75 -10.91
C CYS A 95 7.38 -2.47 -11.16
N ASN A 96 6.68 -2.91 -10.11
CA ASN A 96 5.43 -3.66 -10.23
C ASN A 96 4.19 -2.80 -10.44
N TYR A 97 4.29 -1.49 -10.63
CA TYR A 97 3.10 -0.64 -10.73
C TYR A 97 3.23 0.55 -11.69
N LEU A 98 2.06 1.02 -12.13
CA LEU A 98 1.82 2.34 -12.70
C LEU A 98 0.80 3.06 -11.81
N VAL A 99 0.92 4.38 -11.66
CA VAL A 99 0.02 5.17 -10.81
C VAL A 99 -0.31 6.51 -11.46
N LYS A 100 -1.58 6.93 -11.37
CA LYS A 100 -2.06 8.25 -11.81
C LYS A 100 -3.08 8.81 -10.83
N PRO A 101 -3.12 10.14 -10.65
CA PRO A 101 -4.27 10.79 -10.07
C PRO A 101 -5.44 10.74 -11.06
N ILE A 102 -6.67 10.56 -10.56
CA ILE A 102 -7.90 10.62 -11.36
C ILE A 102 -8.91 11.59 -10.74
N ASP A 103 -9.81 12.12 -11.56
CA ASP A 103 -10.85 13.06 -11.12
C ASP A 103 -12.17 12.33 -10.75
N GLU A 104 -12.46 11.21 -11.40
CA GLU A 104 -13.71 10.45 -11.29
C GLU A 104 -13.60 9.31 -10.26
N HIS A 105 -14.69 8.97 -9.58
CA HIS A 105 -14.73 7.78 -8.69
C HIS A 105 -15.46 6.67 -9.43
N TYR A 106 -14.85 5.50 -9.53
CA TYR A 106 -15.58 4.28 -9.90
C TYR A 106 -16.08 3.64 -8.61
N GLU A 107 -17.39 3.45 -8.48
CA GLU A 107 -18.00 2.91 -7.25
C GLU A 107 -18.06 1.38 -7.22
N THR A 108 -17.95 0.70 -8.36
CA THR A 108 -18.36 -0.72 -8.44
C THR A 108 -17.42 -1.64 -9.22
N SER A 109 -16.66 -1.14 -10.17
CA SER A 109 -15.62 -1.88 -10.91
C SER A 109 -14.96 -0.94 -11.91
N ILE A 110 -13.65 -1.04 -12.11
CA ILE A 110 -12.94 -0.29 -13.15
C ILE A 110 -13.21 -0.96 -14.51
N PRO A 111 -13.95 -0.31 -15.43
CA PRO A 111 -14.13 -0.81 -16.79
C PRO A 111 -12.78 -0.85 -17.52
N SER A 112 -12.55 -1.87 -18.35
CA SER A 112 -11.33 -1.98 -19.16
C SER A 112 -11.09 -0.75 -20.04
N GLU A 113 -12.16 -0.09 -20.48
CA GLU A 113 -12.12 1.15 -21.26
C GLU A 113 -11.52 2.33 -20.48
N GLU A 114 -11.62 2.35 -19.15
CA GLU A 114 -11.03 3.39 -18.31
C GLU A 114 -9.52 3.16 -18.10
N ILE A 115 -9.02 1.93 -18.25
CA ILE A 115 -7.58 1.67 -18.20
C ILE A 115 -6.87 2.42 -19.34
N GLU A 116 -7.37 2.29 -20.57
CA GLU A 116 -6.80 2.95 -21.75
C GLU A 116 -6.93 4.49 -21.70
N ARG A 117 -7.83 5.03 -20.86
CA ARG A 117 -7.96 6.47 -20.62
C ARG A 117 -6.80 7.04 -19.80
N TYR A 118 -6.27 6.27 -18.85
CA TYR A 118 -5.24 6.74 -17.91
C TYR A 118 -3.83 6.21 -18.20
N PHE A 119 -3.73 5.05 -18.84
CA PHE A 119 -2.46 4.40 -19.17
C PHE A 119 -2.40 4.09 -20.66
N THR A 120 -1.32 4.53 -21.29
CA THR A 120 -1.09 4.21 -22.71
C THR A 120 -0.77 2.73 -22.87
N LYS A 121 -0.92 2.20 -24.09
CA LYS A 121 -0.52 0.83 -24.39
C LYS A 121 0.98 0.65 -24.16
N GLU A 122 1.77 1.66 -24.50
CA GLU A 122 3.21 1.69 -24.26
C GLU A 122 3.54 1.59 -22.76
N ASP A 123 2.83 2.32 -21.88
CA ASP A 123 3.03 2.23 -20.43
C ASP A 123 2.75 0.81 -19.92
N ILE A 124 1.64 0.20 -20.36
CA ILE A 124 1.23 -1.14 -19.94
C ILE A 124 2.22 -2.20 -20.45
N GLU A 125 2.66 -2.10 -21.70
CA GLU A 125 3.66 -3.02 -22.25
C GLU A 125 5.02 -2.86 -21.57
N GLN A 126 5.40 -1.63 -21.18
CA GLN A 126 6.60 -1.40 -20.38
C GLN A 126 6.47 -2.03 -18.99
N LEU A 127 5.33 -1.84 -18.31
CA LEU A 127 5.05 -2.47 -17.01
C LEU A 127 5.16 -4.00 -17.10
N LYS A 128 4.52 -4.60 -18.11
CA LYS A 128 4.58 -6.05 -18.38
C LYS A 128 6.01 -6.52 -18.65
N SER A 129 6.76 -5.80 -19.47
CA SER A 129 8.14 -6.13 -19.80
C SER A 129 9.05 -6.13 -18.57
N LEU A 130 8.92 -5.13 -17.69
CA LEU A 130 9.66 -5.04 -16.43
C LEU A 130 9.31 -6.16 -15.44
N ASN A 131 8.13 -6.76 -15.59
CA ASN A 131 7.60 -7.80 -14.72
C ASN A 131 7.70 -9.21 -15.34
N ASP A 132 8.52 -9.38 -16.38
CA ASP A 132 8.76 -10.65 -17.07
C ASP A 132 7.46 -11.31 -17.59
N TRP A 133 6.47 -10.52 -18.01
CA TRP A 133 5.19 -11.02 -18.51
C TRP A 133 5.36 -12.04 -19.64
N ASN A 134 4.66 -13.17 -19.56
CA ASN A 134 4.78 -14.33 -20.47
C ASN A 134 6.22 -14.88 -20.58
N LYS A 135 7.04 -14.76 -19.53
CA LYS A 135 8.36 -15.42 -19.41
C LYS A 135 8.40 -16.28 -18.15
N GLU A 136 9.41 -17.12 -18.01
CA GLU A 136 9.60 -17.88 -16.75
C GLU A 136 9.71 -16.95 -15.53
N LEU A 137 9.19 -17.42 -14.39
CA LEU A 137 9.25 -16.68 -13.12
C LEU A 137 10.69 -16.67 -12.60
N ASP A 138 11.20 -15.48 -12.24
CA ASP A 138 12.51 -15.34 -11.60
C ASP A 138 12.33 -15.10 -10.09
N GLU A 139 12.39 -16.18 -9.31
CA GLU A 139 12.23 -16.12 -7.87
C GLU A 139 13.32 -15.28 -7.18
N ASN A 140 14.47 -15.05 -7.82
CA ASN A 140 15.54 -14.21 -7.26
C ASN A 140 15.17 -12.72 -7.22
N LYS A 141 14.15 -12.30 -7.97
CA LYS A 141 13.64 -10.92 -8.02
C LYS A 141 12.46 -10.69 -7.09
N TYR A 142 11.91 -11.74 -6.47
CA TYR A 142 10.73 -11.61 -5.63
C TYR A 142 11.00 -10.73 -4.43
N PHE A 143 10.16 -9.73 -4.23
CA PHE A 143 9.88 -9.15 -2.93
C PHE A 143 8.59 -9.78 -2.42
N ARG A 144 8.51 -10.11 -1.13
CA ARG A 144 7.29 -10.70 -0.55
C ARG A 144 6.75 -9.83 0.57
N THR A 145 5.43 -9.80 0.66
CA THR A 145 4.72 -9.13 1.77
C THR A 145 3.70 -10.10 2.34
N LYS A 146 3.63 -10.18 3.66
CA LYS A 146 2.63 -11.01 4.36
C LYS A 146 1.25 -10.41 4.10
N ILE A 147 0.31 -11.22 3.64
CA ILE A 147 -1.07 -10.81 3.37
C ILE A 147 -1.73 -10.38 4.68
N TYR A 148 -2.33 -9.19 4.68
CA TYR A 148 -3.05 -8.65 5.82
C TYR A 148 -4.42 -8.10 5.43
N LYS A 149 -5.29 -8.02 6.44
CA LYS A 149 -6.57 -7.29 6.37
C LYS A 149 -6.48 -5.91 7.02
N GLU A 150 -5.57 -5.79 7.99
CA GLU A 150 -5.22 -4.57 8.68
C GLU A 150 -3.71 -4.52 8.74
N LYS A 151 -3.14 -3.36 8.40
CA LYS A 151 -1.71 -3.21 8.25
C LYS A 151 -1.07 -3.02 9.61
N ASP A 152 -0.14 -3.91 9.97
CA ASP A 152 0.67 -3.75 11.18
C ASP A 152 1.55 -2.49 11.03
N ASP A 153 1.77 -1.75 12.13
CA ASP A 153 2.67 -0.60 12.18
C ASP A 153 3.84 -0.90 13.14
N PRO A 154 5.05 -1.21 12.63
CA PRO A 154 6.15 -1.67 13.46
C PRO A 154 6.85 -0.56 14.26
N ILE A 155 6.71 0.71 13.87
CA ILE A 155 7.36 1.86 14.50
C ILE A 155 6.31 2.73 15.18
N SER A 156 6.60 3.16 16.42
CA SER A 156 5.69 4.05 17.12
C SER A 156 5.55 5.41 16.43
N GLU A 157 4.34 5.96 16.45
CA GLU A 157 4.05 7.29 15.92
C GLU A 157 5.01 8.37 16.47
N ASP A 158 5.35 8.30 17.77
CA ASP A 158 6.32 9.21 18.39
C ASP A 158 7.71 9.14 17.75
N SER A 159 8.15 7.95 17.33
CA SER A 159 9.43 7.77 16.64
C SER A 159 9.38 8.35 15.23
N VAL A 160 8.28 8.12 14.50
CA VAL A 160 8.05 8.71 13.18
C VAL A 160 8.01 10.24 13.25
N LYS A 161 7.29 10.78 14.22
CA LYS A 161 7.22 12.22 14.52
C LYS A 161 8.59 12.81 14.84
N LYS A 162 9.39 12.14 15.67
CA LYS A 162 10.74 12.59 16.01
C LYS A 162 11.62 12.65 14.76
N ALA A 163 11.57 11.63 13.90
CA ALA A 163 12.31 11.61 12.64
C ALA A 163 11.88 12.75 11.70
N PHE A 164 10.57 12.94 11.52
CA PHE A 164 10.02 14.05 10.72
C PHE A 164 10.46 15.43 11.24
N SER A 165 10.55 15.58 12.57
CA SER A 165 10.93 16.83 13.23
C SER A 165 12.38 17.28 12.97
N THR A 166 13.21 16.43 12.35
CA THR A 166 14.56 16.80 11.90
C THR A 166 14.56 17.67 10.64
N LYS A 167 13.47 17.64 9.86
CA LYS A 167 13.30 18.45 8.64
C LYS A 167 12.21 19.49 8.77
N ARG A 168 11.23 19.28 9.65
CA ARG A 168 10.01 20.08 9.77
C ARG A 168 9.68 20.37 11.23
N ASN A 169 8.72 21.25 11.48
CA ASN A 169 8.26 21.53 12.84
C ASN A 169 7.39 20.36 13.35
N SER A 170 7.66 19.87 14.56
CA SER A 170 6.91 18.76 15.16
C SER A 170 5.40 19.02 15.32
N GLN A 171 4.99 20.29 15.42
CA GLN A 171 3.58 20.68 15.44
C GLN A 171 2.88 20.42 14.11
N GLU A 172 3.61 20.46 13.00
CA GLU A 172 3.05 20.13 11.67
C GLU A 172 2.73 18.64 11.55
N PHE A 173 3.43 17.78 12.31
CA PHE A 173 3.13 16.35 12.36
C PHE A 173 1.84 16.06 13.14
N ASN A 174 1.59 16.77 14.26
CA ASN A 174 0.42 16.52 15.10
C ASN A 174 -0.91 16.72 14.36
N SER A 175 -0.92 17.57 13.34
CA SER A 175 -2.05 17.79 12.46
C SER A 175 -2.03 16.86 11.24
N GLY A 176 -0.90 16.20 10.97
CA GLY A 176 -0.60 15.38 9.80
C GLY A 176 -0.95 13.91 9.92
N TYR A 177 -0.29 13.11 9.09
CA TYR A 177 -0.40 11.66 9.07
C TYR A 177 0.92 11.00 8.62
N SER A 178 1.11 9.78 9.09
CA SER A 178 2.17 8.88 8.67
C SER A 178 1.56 7.56 8.23
N PHE A 179 2.03 7.03 7.10
CA PHE A 179 1.63 5.74 6.57
C PHE A 179 2.85 4.84 6.49
N PHE A 180 2.81 3.72 7.22
CA PHE A 180 3.75 2.63 7.01
C PHE A 180 3.56 2.07 5.59
N LEU A 181 4.65 1.92 4.85
CA LEU A 181 4.64 1.40 3.48
C LEU A 181 4.90 -0.11 3.47
N SER A 182 6.10 -0.53 3.82
CA SER A 182 6.48 -1.94 3.88
C SER A 182 7.73 -2.13 4.73
N SER A 183 8.01 -3.39 5.06
CA SER A 183 9.29 -3.81 5.62
C SER A 183 10.03 -4.73 4.66
N ASP A 184 11.36 -4.64 4.60
CA ASP A 184 12.20 -5.58 3.86
C ASP A 184 12.45 -6.87 4.65
N GLU A 185 13.20 -7.80 4.06
CA GLU A 185 13.55 -9.09 4.71
C GLU A 185 14.44 -8.95 5.96
N ASN A 186 14.99 -7.76 6.21
CA ASN A 186 15.75 -7.49 7.42
C ASN A 186 14.88 -6.79 8.48
N ASP A 187 13.57 -6.65 8.26
CA ASP A 187 12.61 -5.87 9.07
C ASP A 187 12.90 -4.36 9.09
N ASN A 188 13.70 -3.83 8.16
CA ASN A 188 13.80 -2.38 7.97
C ASN A 188 12.47 -1.85 7.45
N SER A 189 12.05 -0.66 7.86
CA SER A 189 10.71 -0.14 7.59
C SER A 189 10.73 1.21 6.90
N ILE A 190 9.86 1.39 5.90
CA ILE A 190 9.67 2.66 5.20
C ILE A 190 8.32 3.27 5.54
N TYR A 191 8.32 4.58 5.73
CA TYR A 191 7.14 5.38 6.00
C TYR A 191 7.02 6.53 5.00
N PHE A 192 5.78 6.84 4.63
CA PHE A 192 5.42 8.12 4.04
C PHE A 192 4.87 9.04 5.13
N VAL A 193 5.30 10.30 5.17
CA VAL A 193 4.86 11.26 6.18
C VAL A 193 4.54 12.60 5.55
N ARG A 194 3.43 13.19 6.00
CA ARG A 194 3.04 14.55 5.62
C ARG A 194 2.38 15.26 6.80
N GLY A 195 2.70 16.54 6.95
CA GLY A 195 2.13 17.40 7.98
C GLY A 195 1.11 18.40 7.44
N PHE A 196 0.56 19.22 8.34
CA PHE A 196 -0.13 20.45 7.97
C PHE A 196 0.55 21.67 8.62
N ASP A 197 0.67 22.75 7.87
CA ASP A 197 1.15 24.02 8.39
C ASP A 197 0.13 24.66 9.36
N LYS A 198 0.49 25.82 9.93
CA LYS A 198 -0.37 26.57 10.88
C LYS A 198 -1.70 27.03 10.28
N ASN A 199 -1.82 27.07 8.96
CA ASN A 199 -3.03 27.45 8.24
C ASN A 199 -3.81 26.22 7.75
N TYR A 200 -3.46 25.03 8.22
CA TYR A 200 -4.03 23.75 7.79
C TYR A 200 -3.82 23.47 6.29
N ASN A 201 -2.75 23.99 5.68
CA ASN A 201 -2.33 23.55 4.36
C ASN A 201 -1.40 22.35 4.48
N LEU A 202 -1.53 21.40 3.55
CA LEU A 202 -0.62 20.27 3.46
C LEU A 202 0.82 20.73 3.27
N THR A 203 1.74 20.23 4.09
CA THR A 203 3.18 20.50 3.95
C THR A 203 3.77 19.69 2.80
N LYS A 204 5.09 19.81 2.60
CA LYS A 204 5.85 18.85 1.78
C LYS A 204 5.74 17.44 2.37
N SER A 205 5.78 16.45 1.48
CA SER A 205 5.76 15.03 1.82
C SER A 205 7.18 14.50 1.99
N TYR A 206 7.36 13.49 2.83
CA TYR A 206 8.66 12.87 3.10
C TYR A 206 8.56 11.35 3.12
N ILE A 207 9.64 10.69 2.73
CA ILE A 207 9.89 9.26 3.00
C ILE A 207 10.87 9.13 4.15
N ILE A 208 10.60 8.21 5.07
CA ILE A 208 11.43 7.94 6.25
C ILE A 208 11.80 6.46 6.27
N PHE A 209 13.05 6.17 6.60
CA PHE A 209 13.59 4.83 6.80
C PHE A 209 13.95 4.61 8.27
N PHE A 210 13.51 3.47 8.81
CA PHE A 210 13.93 2.94 10.11
C PHE A 210 14.62 1.60 9.91
N ASP A 211 15.70 1.37 10.64
CA ASP A 211 16.29 0.03 10.69
C ASP A 211 15.40 -0.95 11.48
N SER A 212 15.75 -2.23 11.47
CA SER A 212 15.02 -3.30 12.17
C SER A 212 14.90 -3.16 13.68
N LYS A 213 15.68 -2.26 14.29
CA LYS A 213 15.61 -1.94 15.72
C LYS A 213 14.83 -0.64 15.96
N GLY A 214 14.26 -0.05 14.91
CA GLY A 214 13.57 1.23 14.94
C GLY A 214 14.50 2.44 15.07
N ASN A 215 15.81 2.30 14.78
CA ASN A 215 16.71 3.45 14.78
C ASN A 215 16.54 4.27 13.49
N PHE A 216 16.72 5.57 13.64
CA PHE A 216 16.63 6.54 12.56
C PHE A 216 17.98 7.22 12.32
N ASN A 217 18.37 7.36 11.05
CA ASN A 217 19.55 8.10 10.64
C ASN A 217 19.15 9.49 10.11
N GLU A 218 19.52 10.56 10.81
CA GLU A 218 19.11 11.92 10.46
C GLU A 218 19.70 12.44 9.12
N VAL A 219 20.79 11.84 8.65
CA VAL A 219 21.50 12.27 7.43
C VAL A 219 20.87 11.64 6.19
N ASN A 220 20.60 10.34 6.23
CA ASN A 220 20.18 9.56 5.05
C ASN A 220 18.79 8.95 5.15
N GLY A 221 18.24 8.83 6.36
CA GLY A 221 17.00 8.12 6.63
C GLY A 221 15.73 8.95 6.39
N ILE A 222 15.83 10.17 5.86
CA ILE A 222 14.68 10.98 5.50
C ILE A 222 14.94 11.78 4.22
N GLU A 223 13.98 11.79 3.31
CA GLU A 223 14.04 12.52 2.05
C GLU A 223 12.69 13.15 1.69
N GLU A 224 12.70 14.35 1.11
CA GLU A 224 11.50 15.03 0.63
C GLU A 224 11.03 14.40 -0.69
N VAL A 225 9.75 14.05 -0.79
CA VAL A 225 9.15 13.55 -2.03
C VAL A 225 8.91 14.73 -2.96
N THR A 226 9.55 14.71 -4.14
CA THR A 226 9.47 15.82 -5.10
C THR A 226 8.15 15.85 -5.85
N ASP A 227 7.66 14.68 -6.26
CA ASP A 227 6.37 14.51 -6.93
C ASP A 227 5.73 13.17 -6.50
N ILE A 228 4.62 13.24 -5.76
CA ILE A 228 3.89 12.07 -5.27
C ILE A 228 3.21 11.26 -6.39
N TRP A 229 3.23 11.74 -7.63
CA TRP A 229 2.72 11.04 -8.81
C TRP A 229 3.84 10.53 -9.72
N ASN A 230 5.09 10.84 -9.41
CA ASN A 230 6.28 10.45 -10.17
C ASN A 230 7.49 10.21 -9.25
N TYR A 231 7.32 9.34 -8.24
CA TYR A 231 8.31 9.08 -7.19
C TYR A 231 9.07 7.76 -7.36
N THR A 232 8.71 6.90 -8.31
CA THR A 232 9.20 5.51 -8.36
C THR A 232 10.73 5.41 -8.36
N GLN A 233 11.41 6.20 -9.19
CA GLN A 233 12.87 6.25 -9.21
C GLN A 233 13.44 6.79 -7.90
N GLN A 234 12.84 7.87 -7.37
CA GLN A 234 13.27 8.46 -6.09
C GLN A 234 13.16 7.46 -4.93
N LEU A 235 12.06 6.71 -4.85
CA LEU A 235 11.87 5.68 -3.83
C LEU A 235 12.88 4.54 -3.98
N SER A 236 13.15 4.11 -5.22
CA SER A 236 14.15 3.08 -5.53
C SER A 236 15.56 3.48 -5.08
N ASP A 237 15.95 4.73 -5.36
CA ASP A 237 17.25 5.31 -4.99
C ASP A 237 17.36 5.48 -3.47
N PHE A 238 16.29 5.95 -2.81
CA PHE A 238 16.23 6.10 -1.37
C PHE A 238 16.36 4.76 -0.64
N LYS A 239 15.68 3.72 -1.14
CA LYS A 239 15.80 2.33 -0.69
C LYS A 239 17.24 1.84 -0.79
N GLU A 240 17.86 1.98 -1.95
CA GLU A 240 19.23 1.53 -2.20
C GLU A 240 20.25 2.24 -1.29
N LYS A 241 20.13 3.56 -1.18
CA LYS A 241 20.99 4.40 -0.31
C LYS A 241 20.93 3.98 1.16
N ASN A 242 19.80 3.46 1.63
CA ASN A 242 19.61 3.00 3.02
C ASN A 242 19.81 1.49 3.20
N GLY A 243 20.32 0.78 2.18
CA GLY A 243 20.63 -0.64 2.28
C GLY A 243 19.40 -1.55 2.28
N TRP A 244 18.29 -1.09 1.70
CA TRP A 244 17.06 -1.86 1.57
C TRP A 244 17.26 -3.14 0.76
N LYS A 245 16.80 -4.26 1.29
CA LYS A 245 16.89 -5.54 0.59
C LYS A 245 15.69 -5.73 -0.34
N LYS A 246 15.91 -5.49 -1.64
CA LYS A 246 14.86 -5.56 -2.69
C LYS A 246 14.38 -6.97 -3.03
N THR A 247 15.07 -8.02 -2.56
CA THR A 247 14.74 -9.40 -2.90
C THR A 247 14.71 -10.32 -1.69
N TYR A 248 13.71 -11.18 -1.70
CA TYR A 248 13.61 -12.38 -0.89
C TYR A 248 14.53 -13.45 -1.46
N LYS A 249 15.23 -14.14 -0.57
CA LYS A 249 15.91 -15.39 -0.89
C LYS A 249 15.19 -16.48 -0.12
N SER A 250 14.58 -17.43 -0.83
CA SER A 250 14.14 -18.67 -0.20
C SER A 250 15.38 -19.45 0.20
N ASP A 251 15.59 -19.63 1.50
CA ASP A 251 16.52 -20.63 2.02
C ASP A 251 15.99 -22.05 1.81
#